data_AF-A0A348UZA3-F1
#
_entry.id   AF-A0A348UZA3-F1
#
_cell.length_a   1.000
_cell.length_b   1.000
_cell.length_c   1.000
_cell.angle_alpha   90.00
_cell.angle_beta   90.00
_cell.angle_gamma   90.00
#
_symmetry.space_group_name_H-M   'P 1'
#
loop_
_entity.id
_entity.type
_entity.pdbx_description
1 polymer ?
#
loop_
_entity_poly.entity_id
_entity_poly.type
_entity_poly.pdbx_seq_one_letter_code
_entity_poly.pdbx_strand_id
1 'polypeptide(L)' 'AKAVGNSFDDRACRTKLVAEPVGDLEKLFTMWDLWGWHRVTFYGDLKPAAAALASVLGYRLVEEA' A
#
# COMPACT_ATOMS: atom_id res chain seq x y z
N ALA A 1 -0.96 3.24 5.63
CA ALA A 1 -1.61 4.48 5.14
C ALA A 1 -3.00 4.61 5.76
N LYS A 2 -3.47 5.84 6.00
CA LYS A 2 -4.81 6.15 6.52
C LYS A 2 -5.70 6.62 5.37
N ALA A 3 -6.85 5.98 5.16
CA ALA A 3 -7.84 6.47 4.21
C ALA A 3 -8.44 7.80 4.70
N VAL A 4 -8.46 8.83 3.83
CA VAL A 4 -8.96 10.17 4.17
C VAL A 4 -10.12 10.64 3.30
N GLY A 5 -10.45 9.90 2.24
CA GLY A 5 -11.60 10.20 1.40
C GLY A 5 -11.45 9.66 -0.02
N ASN A 6 -12.16 10.28 -0.95
CA ASN A 6 -12.03 10.00 -2.39
C ASN A 6 -11.63 11.28 -3.13
N SER A 7 -10.99 11.12 -4.29
CA SER A 7 -10.70 12.23 -5.19
C SER A 7 -11.97 12.61 -5.93
N PHE A 8 -12.25 13.92 -5.98
CA PHE A 8 -13.37 14.51 -6.70
C PHE A 8 -12.90 15.30 -7.94
N ASP A 9 -11.65 15.14 -8.37
CA ASP A 9 -11.16 15.74 -9.61
C ASP A 9 -11.96 15.17 -10.80
N ASP A 10 -12.41 16.03 -11.71
CA ASP A 10 -13.23 15.65 -12.86
C ASP A 10 -12.55 14.61 -13.77
N ARG A 11 -11.21 14.53 -13.75
CA ARG A 11 -10.42 13.55 -14.50
C ARG A 11 -10.10 12.28 -13.72
N ALA A 12 -10.43 12.22 -12.43
CA ALA A 12 -10.23 11.03 -11.62
C ALA A 12 -11.33 9.98 -11.85
N CYS A 13 -11.01 8.72 -11.59
CA CYS A 13 -12.03 7.67 -11.50
C CYS A 13 -13.02 8.00 -10.36
N ARG A 14 -14.31 7.71 -10.57
CA ARG A 14 -15.40 8.05 -9.64
C ARG A 14 -15.22 7.54 -8.20
N THR A 15 -14.40 6.52 -7.98
CA THR A 15 -14.15 5.89 -6.66
C THR A 15 -12.67 5.86 -6.28
N LYS A 16 -11.89 6.87 -6.73
CA LYS A 16 -10.46 6.91 -6.46
C LYS A 16 -10.19 7.25 -4.98
N LEU A 17 -9.73 6.28 -4.21
CA LEU A 17 -9.34 6.44 -2.81
C LEU A 17 -8.17 7.43 -2.66
N VAL A 18 -8.28 8.32 -1.69
CA VAL A 18 -7.18 9.18 -1.20
C VAL A 18 -6.75 8.66 0.17
N ALA A 19 -5.44 8.49 0.33
CA ALA A 19 -4.85 8.02 1.57
C ALA A 19 -3.62 8.85 1.94
N GLU A 20 -3.45 9.10 3.23
CA GLU A 20 -2.23 9.66 3.81
C GLU A 20 -1.27 8.51 4.12
N PRO A 21 -0.07 8.50 3.51
CA PRO A 21 0.96 7.53 3.85
C PRO A 21 1.37 7.64 5.31
N VAL A 22 1.69 6.51 5.92
CA VAL A 22 2.26 6.45 7.28
C VAL A 22 3.69 5.96 7.10
N GLY A 23 4.65 6.63 7.74
CA GLY A 23 6.07 6.36 7.57
C GLY A 23 6.75 7.29 6.56
N ASP A 24 7.86 6.84 6.00
CA ASP A 24 8.72 7.62 5.12
C ASP A 24 8.23 7.59 3.66
N LEU A 25 7.74 8.74 3.18
CA LEU A 25 7.20 8.85 1.83
C LEU A 25 8.25 8.58 0.75
N GLU A 26 9.48 9.04 0.94
CA GLU A 26 10.54 8.89 -0.07
C GLU A 26 10.88 7.41 -0.25
N LYS A 27 10.93 6.64 0.84
CA LYS A 27 11.14 5.18 0.78
C LYS A 27 10.04 4.44 0.03
N LEU A 28 8.77 4.81 0.24
CA LEU A 28 7.64 4.24 -0.51
C LEU A 28 7.73 4.50 -2.02
N PHE A 29 8.43 5.58 -2.39
CA PHE A 29 8.64 5.98 -3.78
C PHE A 29 9.95 5.41 -4.36
N THR A 30 10.78 4.75 -3.55
CA THR A 30 11.94 4.00 -4.05
C THR A 30 11.52 2.68 -4.71
N MET A 31 12.38 2.14 -5.59
CA MET A 31 12.23 0.80 -6.19
C MET A 31 11.01 0.61 -7.10
N TRP A 32 10.44 1.71 -7.62
CA TRP A 32 9.32 1.69 -8.56
C TRP A 32 9.59 0.93 -9.86
N ASP A 33 10.85 0.89 -10.28
CA ASP A 33 11.35 0.12 -11.41
C ASP A 33 11.39 -1.39 -11.14
N LEU A 34 11.45 -1.80 -9.87
CA LEU A 34 11.57 -3.20 -9.47
C LEU A 34 10.24 -3.81 -9.05
N TRP A 35 9.41 -3.09 -8.30
CA TRP A 35 8.21 -3.67 -7.65
C TRP A 35 6.88 -3.14 -8.20
N GLY A 36 6.93 -2.18 -9.12
CA GLY A 36 5.75 -1.64 -9.80
C GLY A 36 4.85 -0.78 -8.91
N TRP A 37 3.81 -0.23 -9.52
CA TRP A 37 3.00 0.85 -8.93
C TRP A 37 1.64 0.36 -8.38
N HIS A 38 1.25 -0.88 -8.69
CA HIS A 38 -0.02 -1.42 -8.23
C HIS A 38 0.09 -1.88 -6.79
N ARG A 39 -0.68 -1.24 -5.91
CA ARG A 39 -0.75 -1.56 -4.49
C ARG A 39 -2.16 -2.02 -4.14
N VAL A 40 -2.26 -2.98 -3.23
CA VAL A 40 -3.52 -3.45 -2.65
C VAL A 40 -3.72 -2.78 -1.30
N THR A 41 -4.85 -2.09 -1.13
CA THR A 41 -5.24 -1.49 0.15
C THR A 41 -6.39 -2.31 0.75
N PHE A 42 -6.32 -2.55 2.06
CA PHE A 42 -7.35 -3.25 2.81
C PHE A 42 -7.68 -2.49 4.10
N TYR A 43 -8.85 -2.76 4.67
CA TYR A 43 -9.26 -2.25 5.98
C TYR A 43 -9.06 -3.32 7.06
N GLY A 44 -8.67 -2.89 8.25
CA GLY A 44 -8.33 -3.77 9.38
C GLY A 44 -6.82 -4.06 9.49
N ASP A 45 -6.45 -4.85 10.49
CA ASP A 45 -5.06 -5.29 10.68
C ASP A 45 -4.86 -6.70 10.10
N LEU A 46 -4.28 -6.76 8.90
CA LEU A 46 -3.87 -8.02 8.26
C LEU A 46 -2.35 -8.22 8.31
N LYS A 47 -1.59 -7.35 8.98
CA LYS A 47 -0.12 -7.49 9.05
C LYS A 47 0.29 -8.86 9.62
N PRO A 48 -0.33 -9.38 10.70
CA PRO A 48 -0.01 -10.72 11.19
C PRO A 48 -0.31 -11.83 10.19
N ALA A 49 -1.46 -11.76 9.52
CA ALA A 49 -1.89 -12.76 8.53
C ALA A 49 -0.98 -12.74 7.29
N ALA A 50 -0.61 -11.56 6.80
CA ALA A 50 0.31 -11.39 5.67
C ALA A 50 1.71 -11.92 6.00
N ALA A 51 2.22 -11.66 7.21
CA ALA A 51 3.51 -12.18 7.66
C ALA A 51 3.49 -13.72 7.78
N ALA A 52 2.42 -14.31 8.32
CA ALA A 52 2.27 -15.75 8.39
C ALA A 52 2.22 -16.39 6.99
N LEU A 53 1.49 -15.79 6.05
CA LEU A 53 1.43 -16.24 4.67
C LEU A 53 2.81 -16.19 4.01
N ALA A 54 3.53 -15.08 4.14
CA ALA A 54 4.88 -14.94 3.61
C ALA A 54 5.81 -16.03 4.16
N SER A 55 5.73 -16.32 5.47
CA SER A 55 6.52 -17.39 6.09
C SER A 55 6.22 -18.77 5.51
N VAL A 56 4.94 -19.11 5.29
CA VAL A 56 4.54 -20.42 4.74
C VAL A 56 4.96 -20.56 3.27
N LEU A 57 4.92 -19.47 2.51
CA LEU A 57 5.33 -19.45 1.11
C LEU A 57 6.85 -19.32 0.91
N GLY A 58 7.62 -19.13 1.99
CA GLY A 58 9.06 -18.89 1.91
C GLY A 58 9.42 -17.52 1.33
N TYR A 59 8.51 -16.56 1.41
CA TYR A 59 8.71 -15.19 0.92
C TYR A 59 9.37 -14.32 1.99
N ARG A 60 10.23 -13.41 1.53
CA ARG A 60 10.76 -12.33 2.37
C ARG A 60 9.75 -11.19 2.44
N LEU A 61 9.28 -10.87 3.64
CA LEU A 61 8.50 -9.66 3.88
C LEU A 61 9.45 -8.45 3.91
N VAL A 62 9.11 -7.40 3.15
CA VAL A 62 9.83 -6.12 3.13
C VAL A 62 8.86 -5.02 3.61
N GLU A 63 9.25 -4.31 4.66
CA GLU A 63 8.50 -3.15 5.15
C GLU A 63 9.08 -1.88 4.52
N GLU A 64 8.29 -1.21 3.68
CA GLU A 64 8.75 -0.06 2.87
C GLU A 64 8.64 1.29 3.60
N ALA A 65 7.77 1.40 4.61
CA ALA A 65 7.58 2.58 5.46
C ALA A 65 6.76 2.26 6.71
#